data_AF-A0A511UZR8-F1
#
_entry.id   AF-A0A511UZR8-F1
#
_cell.length_a   1.000
_cell.length_b   1.000
_cell.length_c   1.000
_cell.angle_alpha   90.00
_cell.angle_beta   90.00
_cell.angle_gamma   90.00
#
_symmetry.space_group_name_H-M   'P 1'
#
loop_
_entity.id
_entity.type
_entity.pdbx_description
1 polymer ?
#
loop_
_entity_poly.entity_id
_entity_poly.type
_entity_poly.pdbx_seq_one_letter_code
_entity_poly.pdbx_strand_id
1 'polypeptide(L)'
;MKKGWFIITVGIIIMLVLLSFLLKGTTHPSPDTRIILERHYKTYIAPPCFEQSDPEPTNFLDETSLEAAKAMNFAPHDACTEEMLQGEKEAWIISLLKNNGILSSKWDDW
;
A
#
# COMPACT_ATOMS: atom_id res chain seq x y z
N MET A 1 -45.54 -1.17 12.87
CA MET A 1 -44.92 -1.68 11.62
C MET A 1 -43.54 -1.07 11.34
N LYS A 2 -43.34 0.26 11.38
CA LYS A 2 -42.04 0.90 11.06
C LYS A 2 -40.89 0.58 12.04
N LYS A 3 -41.19 0.39 13.33
CA LYS A 3 -40.19 0.10 14.37
C LYS A 3 -39.52 -1.27 14.21
N GLY A 4 -40.29 -2.30 13.81
CA GLY A 4 -39.76 -3.65 13.58
C GLY A 4 -38.84 -3.70 12.36
N TRP A 5 -39.19 -3.00 11.28
CA TRP A 5 -38.34 -2.90 10.10
C TRP A 5 -37.03 -2.17 10.42
N PHE A 6 -37.07 -1.09 11.19
CA PHE A 6 -35.87 -0.38 11.62
C PHE A 6 -34.87 -1.28 12.36
N ILE A 7 -35.35 -2.11 13.29
CA ILE A 7 -34.51 -3.05 14.05
C ILE A 7 -33.87 -4.09 13.11
N ILE A 8 -34.64 -4.63 12.16
CA ILE A 8 -34.13 -5.59 11.18
C ILE A 8 -33.04 -4.96 10.31
N THR A 9 -33.26 -3.75 9.78
CA THR A 9 -32.26 -3.05 8.97
C THR A 9 -30.96 -2.78 9.73
N VAL A 10 -31.05 -2.33 10.98
CA VAL A 10 -29.86 -2.09 11.81
C VAL A 10 -29.12 -3.40 12.09
N GLY A 11 -29.85 -4.47 12.40
CA GLY A 11 -29.26 -5.80 12.61
C GLY A 11 -28.50 -6.31 11.38
N ILE A 12 -29.06 -6.13 10.18
CA ILE A 12 -28.41 -6.50 8.91
C ILE A 12 -27.13 -5.69 8.70
N ILE A 13 -27.15 -4.38 8.92
CA ILE A 13 -25.97 -3.53 8.73
C ILE A 13 -24.85 -3.97 9.68
N ILE A 14 -25.16 -4.18 10.97
CA ILE A 14 -24.17 -4.64 11.95
C ILE A 14 -23.60 -5.99 11.53
N MET A 15 -24.45 -6.92 11.09
CA MET A 15 -24.02 -8.23 10.61
C MET A 15 -23.06 -8.11 9.42
N LEU A 16 -23.36 -7.25 8.43
CA LEU A 16 -22.51 -7.02 7.27
C LEU A 16 -21.16 -6.42 7.67
N VAL A 17 -21.15 -5.46 8.58
CA VAL A 17 -19.91 -4.85 9.10
C VAL A 17 -19.07 -5.92 9.78
N LEU A 18 -19.64 -6.75 10.66
CA LEU A 18 -18.90 -7.83 11.31
C LEU A 18 -18.36 -8.86 10.30
N LEU A 19 -19.13 -9.21 9.27
CA LEU A 19 -18.69 -10.10 8.20
C LEU A 19 -17.49 -9.52 7.43
N SER A 20 -17.46 -8.20 7.22
CA SER A 20 -16.39 -7.51 6.49
C SER A 20 -15.02 -7.60 7.19
N PHE A 21 -14.99 -7.82 8.51
CA PHE A 21 -13.76 -8.08 9.25
C PHE A 21 -13.23 -9.52 9.08
N LEU A 22 -14.09 -10.47 8.69
CA LEU A 22 -13.69 -11.87 8.46
C LEU A 22 -13.10 -12.10 7.07
N LEU A 23 -13.47 -11.25 6.10
CA LEU A 23 -12.93 -11.29 4.75
C LEU A 23 -11.52 -10.70 4.72
N LYS A 24 -10.62 -11.31 3.95
CA LYS A 24 -9.26 -10.80 3.72
C LYS A 24 -9.24 -9.89 2.50
N GLY A 25 -8.72 -8.67 2.68
CA GLY A 25 -8.39 -7.73 1.61
C GLY A 25 -6.88 -7.64 1.40
N THR A 26 -6.45 -6.79 0.47
CA THR A 26 -5.03 -6.49 0.24
C THR A 26 -4.86 -4.99 0.05
N THR A 27 -4.05 -4.39 0.91
CA THR A 27 -3.68 -2.97 0.86
C THR A 27 -2.43 -2.83 0.02
N HIS A 28 -2.46 -1.97 -1.00
CA HIS A 28 -1.31 -1.71 -1.87
C HIS A 28 -0.73 -0.33 -1.59
N PRO A 29 0.57 -0.10 -1.89
CA PRO A 29 1.10 1.25 -1.91
C PRO A 29 0.31 2.12 -2.88
N SER A 30 0.11 3.38 -2.51
CA SER A 30 -0.51 4.38 -3.38
C SER A 30 0.36 4.55 -4.65
N PRO A 31 -0.24 4.88 -5.81
CA PRO A 31 0.53 5.27 -7.00
C PRO A 31 1.54 6.39 -6.72
N ASP A 32 1.18 7.30 -5.82
CA ASP A 32 1.99 8.45 -5.39
C ASP A 32 3.01 8.13 -4.28
N THR A 33 3.12 6.88 -3.83
CA THR A 33 4.11 6.48 -2.81
C THR A 33 5.52 6.90 -3.22
N ARG A 34 6.20 7.65 -2.34
CA ARG A 34 7.58 8.11 -2.53
C ARG A 34 8.53 6.94 -2.66
N ILE A 35 9.38 6.97 -3.69
CA ILE A 35 10.51 6.04 -3.86
C ILE A 35 11.78 6.82 -4.17
N ILE A 36 12.94 6.18 -3.93
CA ILE A 36 14.25 6.68 -4.34
C ILE A 36 14.61 6.04 -5.68
N LEU A 37 14.88 6.84 -6.70
CA LEU A 37 15.22 6.40 -8.04
C LEU A 37 16.73 6.33 -8.22
N GLU A 38 17.27 5.15 -8.53
CA GLU A 38 18.69 4.92 -8.83
C GLU A 38 18.88 4.78 -10.34
N ARG A 39 19.41 5.83 -10.97
CA ARG A 39 19.46 5.99 -12.43
C ARG A 39 20.58 5.19 -13.10
N HIS A 40 21.67 4.88 -12.40
CA HIS A 40 22.77 4.07 -12.94
C HIS A 40 22.31 2.63 -13.20
N TYR A 41 21.67 2.00 -12.21
CA TYR A 41 21.15 0.64 -12.33
C TYR A 41 19.76 0.56 -12.97
N LYS A 42 19.09 1.70 -13.18
CA LYS A 42 17.69 1.79 -13.63
C LYS A 42 16.74 1.04 -12.71
N THR A 43 16.89 1.29 -11.42
CA THR A 43 16.10 0.65 -10.36
C THR A 43 15.51 1.68 -9.41
N TYR A 44 14.48 1.32 -8.67
CA TYR A 44 13.94 2.12 -7.58
C TYR A 44 14.14 1.40 -6.26
N ILE A 45 14.23 2.16 -5.18
CA ILE A 45 14.50 1.70 -3.82
C ILE A 45 13.37 2.21 -2.91
N ALA A 46 12.80 1.32 -2.10
CA ALA A 46 11.89 1.73 -1.05
C ALA A 46 12.71 2.48 0.03
N PRO A 47 12.29 3.66 0.52
CA PRO A 47 13.10 4.45 1.45
C PRO A 47 13.62 3.67 2.68
N PRO A 48 12.83 2.77 3.32
CA PRO A 48 13.33 1.96 4.42
C PRO A 48 14.45 0.97 4.05
N CYS A 49 14.61 0.64 2.77
CA CYS A 49 15.60 -0.32 2.26
C CYS A 49 16.92 0.32 1.84
N PHE A 50 17.03 1.65 1.83
CA PHE A 50 18.18 2.35 1.26
C PHE A 50 19.52 1.94 1.89
N GLU A 51 19.58 1.87 3.23
CA GLU A 51 20.82 1.55 3.96
C GLU A 51 21.25 0.09 3.83
N GLN A 52 20.33 -0.81 3.49
CA GLN A 52 20.57 -2.25 3.39
C GLN A 52 20.53 -2.77 1.94
N SER A 53 20.50 -1.85 0.97
CA SER A 53 20.43 -2.17 -0.46
C SER A 53 21.70 -2.89 -0.91
N ASP A 54 21.54 -3.98 -1.65
CA ASP A 54 22.64 -4.74 -2.27
C ASP A 54 22.32 -4.99 -3.76
N PRO A 55 23.10 -4.44 -4.70
CA PRO A 55 24.34 -3.67 -4.52
C PRO A 55 24.12 -2.32 -3.82
N GLU A 56 25.17 -1.71 -3.29
CA GLU A 56 25.04 -0.35 -2.74
C GLU A 56 24.60 0.65 -3.84
N PRO A 57 23.65 1.56 -3.56
CA PRO A 57 23.23 2.59 -4.49
C PRO A 57 24.37 3.56 -4.82
N THR A 58 24.30 4.18 -5.99
CA THR A 58 25.30 5.15 -6.44
C THR A 58 24.91 6.56 -5.99
N ASN A 59 25.69 7.58 -6.38
CA ASN A 59 25.32 8.98 -6.18
C ASN A 59 24.43 9.53 -7.31
N PHE A 60 23.91 8.68 -8.21
CA PHE A 60 23.00 9.09 -9.28
C PHE A 60 21.53 8.85 -8.90
N LEU A 61 21.15 9.45 -7.78
CA LEU A 61 19.84 9.28 -7.14
C LEU A 61 18.90 10.45 -7.46
N ASP A 62 17.61 10.15 -7.43
CA ASP A 62 16.52 11.12 -7.53
C ASP A 62 15.32 10.60 -6.71
N GLU A 63 14.25 11.37 -6.60
CA GLU A 63 13.00 10.94 -5.96
C GLU A 63 11.83 11.04 -6.93
N THR A 64 10.93 10.07 -6.87
CA THR A 64 9.72 10.09 -7.70
C THR A 64 8.62 9.25 -7.06
N SER A 65 7.46 9.17 -7.71
CA SER A 65 6.39 8.28 -7.27
C SER A 65 6.60 6.85 -7.78
N LEU A 66 6.05 5.88 -7.06
CA LEU A 66 6.07 4.47 -7.45
C LEU A 66 5.47 4.26 -8.86
N GLU A 67 4.38 4.97 -9.18
CA GLU A 67 3.78 4.92 -10.52
C GLU A 67 4.72 5.46 -11.59
N ALA A 68 5.36 6.61 -11.36
CA ALA A 68 6.29 7.19 -12.32
C ALA A 68 7.51 6.31 -12.55
N ALA A 69 8.07 5.70 -11.51
CA ALA A 69 9.18 4.75 -11.61
C ALA A 69 8.80 3.54 -12.48
N LYS A 70 7.61 2.96 -12.23
CA LYS A 70 7.08 1.84 -13.02
C LYS A 70 6.80 2.24 -14.47
N ALA A 71 6.25 3.44 -14.71
CA ALA A 71 6.01 3.96 -16.05
C ALA A 71 7.32 4.15 -16.84
N MET A 72 8.42 4.47 -16.16
CA MET A 72 9.77 4.52 -16.75
C MET A 72 10.43 3.14 -16.89
N ASN A 73 9.76 2.05 -16.51
CA ASN A 73 10.26 0.67 -16.51
C ASN A 73 11.49 0.45 -15.62
N PHE A 74 11.56 1.16 -14.48
CA PHE A 74 12.55 0.86 -13.45
C PHE A 74 12.11 -0.38 -12.68
N ALA A 75 13.05 -1.26 -12.35
CA ALA A 75 12.80 -2.45 -11.53
C ALA A 75 13.03 -2.16 -10.03
N PRO A 76 12.49 -2.96 -9.10
CA PRO A 76 12.97 -2.94 -7.72
C PRO A 76 14.49 -3.15 -7.70
N HIS A 77 15.17 -2.42 -6.84
CA HIS A 77 16.63 -2.52 -6.72
C HIS A 77 17.08 -3.87 -6.17
N ASP A 78 16.37 -4.35 -5.15
CA ASP A 78 16.69 -5.56 -4.42
C ASP A 78 15.42 -6.22 -3.85
N ALA A 79 15.61 -7.35 -3.18
CA ALA A 79 14.52 -8.09 -2.55
C ALA A 79 13.84 -7.28 -1.42
N CYS A 80 14.58 -6.45 -0.68
CA CYS A 80 13.98 -5.60 0.36
C CYS A 80 12.94 -4.66 -0.24
N THR A 81 13.31 -3.98 -1.33
CA THR A 81 12.40 -3.06 -2.02
C THR A 81 11.16 -3.78 -2.52
N GLU A 82 11.34 -4.95 -3.14
CA GLU A 82 10.22 -5.76 -3.62
C GLU A 82 9.27 -6.13 -2.48
N GLU A 83 9.80 -6.66 -1.37
CA GLU A 83 9.02 -7.06 -0.20
C GLU A 83 8.31 -5.89 0.48
N MET A 84 8.97 -4.74 0.64
CA MET A 84 8.38 -3.56 1.29
C MET A 84 7.23 -2.94 0.49
N LEU A 85 7.22 -3.14 -0.82
CA LEU A 85 6.18 -2.65 -1.73
C LEU A 85 5.13 -3.72 -2.08
N GLN A 86 5.26 -4.95 -1.57
CA GLN A 86 4.21 -5.95 -1.67
C GLN A 86 2.97 -5.54 -0.87
N GLY A 87 1.81 -5.90 -1.39
CA GLY A 87 0.54 -5.61 -0.73
C GLY A 87 0.37 -6.38 0.57
N GLU A 88 -0.15 -5.73 1.61
CA GLU A 88 -0.36 -6.32 2.92
C GLU A 88 -1.76 -6.92 3.04
N LYS A 89 -1.85 -8.13 3.60
CA LYS A 89 -3.14 -8.79 3.84
C LYS A 89 -3.74 -8.31 5.16
N GLU A 90 -4.89 -7.66 5.08
CA GLU A 90 -5.62 -7.14 6.23
C GLU A 90 -7.11 -7.50 6.13
N ALA A 91 -7.89 -7.14 7.14
CA ALA A 91 -9.36 -7.22 7.04
C ALA A 91 -9.84 -6.37 5.86
N TRP A 92 -10.81 -6.88 5.09
CA TRP A 92 -11.28 -6.24 3.86
C TRP A 92 -11.71 -4.78 4.07
N ILE A 93 -12.40 -4.48 5.18
CA ILE A 93 -12.81 -3.11 5.49
C ILE A 93 -11.62 -2.18 5.75
N ILE A 94 -10.57 -2.65 6.44
CA ILE A 94 -9.37 -1.86 6.70
C ILE A 94 -8.63 -1.58 5.40
N SER A 95 -8.46 -2.61 4.57
CA SER A 95 -7.84 -2.49 3.26
C SER A 95 -8.59 -1.53 2.35
N LEU A 96 -9.92 -1.59 2.34
CA LEU A 96 -10.75 -0.65 1.60
C LEU A 96 -10.55 0.79 2.07
N LEU A 97 -10.54 1.02 3.39
CA LEU A 97 -10.37 2.37 3.95
C LEU A 97 -8.97 2.94 3.66
N LYS A 98 -7.91 2.13 3.77
CA LYS A 98 -6.54 2.54 3.43
C LYS A 98 -6.38 2.83 1.93
N ASN A 99 -6.88 1.94 1.06
CA ASN A 99 -6.80 2.13 -0.40
C ASN A 99 -7.58 3.38 -0.89
N ASN A 100 -8.53 3.89 -0.11
CA ASN A 100 -9.26 5.14 -0.39
C ASN A 100 -8.69 6.36 0.36
N GLY A 101 -7.55 6.22 1.05
CA GLY A 101 -6.90 7.31 1.79
C GLY A 101 -7.65 7.78 3.03
N ILE A 102 -8.61 7.00 3.55
CA ILE A 102 -9.36 7.32 4.77
C ILE A 102 -8.54 6.97 6.02
N LEU A 103 -7.79 5.87 5.95
CA LEU A 103 -6.83 5.45 6.97
C LEU A 103 -5.42 5.53 6.40
N SER A 104 -4.44 5.81 7.27
CA SER A 104 -3.04 5.83 6.86
C SER A 104 -2.53 4.42 6.56
N SER A 105 -1.67 4.36 5.55
CA SER A 105 -0.89 3.19 5.17
C SER A 105 0.55 3.35 5.66
N LYS A 106 1.32 2.25 5.74
CA LYS A 106 2.74 2.32 6.12
C LYS A 106 3.58 3.15 5.13
N TRP A 107 3.09 3.32 3.91
CA TRP A 107 3.76 4.02 2.81
C TRP A 107 3.55 5.54 2.86
N ASP A 108 2.63 6.03 3.69
CA ASP A 108 2.30 7.45 3.78
C ASP A 108 3.36 8.23 4.59
N ASP A 109 4.09 7.53 5.46
CA ASP A 109 5.12 8.10 6.35
C ASP A 109 6.54 8.06 5.73
N TRP A 110 6.63 7.82 4.42
CA TRP A 110 7.89 7.64 3.69
C TRP A 110 8.43 8.93 3.08
#